data_AF-A0AAW0XSM1-F1
#
_entry.id   AF-A0AAW0XSM1-F1
#
_cell.length_a   1.000
_cell.length_b   1.000
_cell.length_c   1.000
_cell.angle_alpha   90.00
_cell.angle_beta   90.00
_cell.angle_gamma   90.00
#
_symmetry.space_group_name_H-M   'P 1'
#
loop_
_entity.id
_entity.type
_entity.pdbx_description
1 polymer ?
#
loop_
_entity_poly.entity_id
_entity_poly.type
_entity_poly.pdbx_seq_one_letter_code
_entity_poly.pdbx_strand_id
1 'polypeptide(L)'
;PFNANALSRYVELVLVADKTEYEKHGHEVAKLYHRCKDIANIVNALYHPLNIFIALVGVEVWKDEDQVEISTDGDKTLTNFLNYRKVRLIRDHPNDNAQLLTGKQFDAGVVGKALKGPICTYQYSGGVNMDHSDTVG
;
A
#
# COMPACT_ATOMS: atom_id res chain seq x y z
N PRO A 1 10.04 -5.44 18.35
CA PRO A 1 11.13 -5.03 17.43
C PRO A 1 12.40 -4.64 18.20
N PHE A 2 13.55 -4.70 17.55
CA PHE A 2 14.81 -4.19 18.11
C PHE A 2 14.65 -2.70 18.47
N ASN A 3 15.04 -2.30 19.69
CA ASN A 3 14.92 -0.94 20.25
C ASN A 3 13.51 -0.40 20.56
N ALA A 4 12.47 -1.23 20.59
CA ALA A 4 11.15 -0.76 21.05
C ALA A 4 11.12 -0.47 22.56
N ASN A 5 10.34 0.54 22.96
CA ASN A 5 10.13 0.97 24.34
C ASN A 5 8.65 1.31 24.59
N ALA A 6 8.30 1.75 25.81
CA ALA A 6 6.92 2.04 26.21
C ALA A 6 6.23 3.17 25.40
N LEU A 7 6.99 4.01 24.69
CA LEU A 7 6.48 5.08 23.83
C LEU A 7 6.39 4.67 22.36
N SER A 8 6.83 3.46 22.02
CA SER A 8 6.85 3.00 20.63
C SER A 8 5.44 2.82 20.09
N ARG A 9 5.22 3.30 18.86
CA ARG A 9 3.99 3.10 18.12
C ARG A 9 4.21 2.08 17.02
N TYR A 10 3.14 1.42 16.62
CA TYR A 10 3.14 0.40 15.59
C TYR A 10 2.11 0.76 14.53
N VAL A 11 2.43 0.46 13.27
CA VAL A 11 1.50 0.55 12.16
C VAL A 11 1.52 -0.79 11.44
N GLU A 12 0.38 -1.48 11.46
CA GLU A 12 0.15 -2.67 10.66
C GLU A 12 -0.16 -2.25 9.22
N LEU A 13 0.78 -2.53 8.32
CA LEU A 13 0.74 -2.16 6.90
C LEU A 13 0.32 -3.35 6.05
N VAL A 14 -0.61 -3.12 5.14
CA VAL A 14 -0.91 -4.03 4.02
C VAL A 14 -0.54 -3.36 2.71
N LEU A 15 0.13 -4.10 1.83
CA LEU A 15 0.41 -3.67 0.46
C LEU A 15 -0.45 -4.48 -0.51
N VAL A 16 -1.07 -3.81 -1.47
CA VAL A 16 -1.86 -4.43 -2.52
C VAL A 16 -1.25 -4.06 -3.86
N ALA A 17 -0.97 -5.03 -4.73
CA ALA A 17 -0.51 -4.81 -6.09
C ALA A 17 -1.65 -5.11 -7.07
N ASP A 18 -1.98 -4.14 -7.93
CA ASP A 18 -2.99 -4.31 -8.96
C ASP A 18 -2.53 -5.24 -10.10
N LYS A 19 -3.43 -5.57 -11.01
CA LYS A 19 -3.13 -6.47 -12.13
C LYS A 19 -2.08 -5.89 -13.06
N THR A 20 -2.12 -4.58 -13.31
CA THR A 20 -1.15 -3.93 -14.19
C THR A 20 0.26 -4.02 -13.59
N GLU A 21 0.36 -3.86 -12.27
CA GLU A 21 1.59 -4.01 -11.50
C GLU A 21 2.13 -5.45 -11.53
N TYR A 22 1.23 -6.43 -11.49
CA TYR A 22 1.56 -7.84 -11.67
C TYR A 22 2.07 -8.18 -13.06
N GLU A 23 1.44 -7.64 -14.10
CA GLU A 23 1.87 -7.82 -15.49
C GLU A 23 3.23 -7.17 -15.74
N LYS A 24 3.46 -5.95 -15.22
CA LYS A 24 4.75 -5.25 -15.31
C LYS A 24 5.90 -6.05 -14.69
N HIS A 25 5.63 -6.76 -13.60
CA HIS A 25 6.62 -7.61 -12.92
C HIS A 25 6.71 -9.03 -13.50
N GLY A 26 6.30 -9.21 -14.76
CA GLY A 26 6.49 -10.46 -15.49
C GLY A 26 5.57 -11.60 -15.03
N HIS A 27 4.43 -11.27 -14.41
CA HIS A 27 3.47 -12.24 -13.88
C HIS A 27 4.08 -13.13 -12.77
N GLU A 28 5.05 -12.61 -12.03
CA GLU A 28 5.72 -13.33 -10.95
C GLU A 28 5.33 -12.76 -9.58
N VAL A 29 4.43 -13.47 -8.89
CA VAL A 29 3.98 -13.10 -7.54
C VAL A 29 5.17 -12.98 -6.57
N ALA A 30 6.16 -13.86 -6.68
CA ALA A 30 7.36 -13.82 -5.83
C ALA A 30 8.11 -12.48 -5.93
N LYS A 31 8.24 -11.91 -7.14
CA LYS A 31 8.91 -10.62 -7.35
C LYS A 31 8.19 -9.48 -6.62
N LEU A 32 6.87 -9.44 -6.71
CA LEU A 32 6.06 -8.43 -6.00
C LEU A 32 6.16 -8.59 -4.49
N TYR A 33 6.17 -9.82 -3.98
CA TYR A 33 6.34 -10.08 -2.55
C TYR A 33 7.71 -9.59 -2.05
N HIS A 34 8.78 -9.81 -2.82
CA HIS A 34 10.10 -9.27 -2.49
C HIS A 34 10.10 -7.74 -2.53
N ARG A 35 9.57 -7.13 -3.60
CA ARG A 35 9.44 -5.68 -3.72
C ARG A 35 8.65 -5.05 -2.57
N CYS A 36 7.52 -5.65 -2.19
CA CYS A 36 6.70 -5.18 -1.07
C CYS A 36 7.44 -5.24 0.27
N LYS A 37 8.27 -6.28 0.48
CA LYS A 37 9.13 -6.37 1.68
C LYS A 37 10.18 -5.26 1.69
N ASP A 38 10.80 -4.99 0.55
CA ASP A 38 11.80 -3.92 0.45
C ASP A 38 11.18 -2.54 0.70
N ILE A 39 10.01 -2.27 0.12
CA ILE A 39 9.22 -1.07 0.41
C ILE A 39 8.93 -0.96 1.90
N ALA A 40 8.41 -2.02 2.54
CA ALA A 40 8.10 -2.00 3.96
C ALA A 40 9.34 -1.78 4.84
N ASN A 41 10.49 -2.34 4.46
CA ASN A 41 11.75 -2.12 5.17
C ASN A 41 12.21 -0.67 5.09
N ILE A 42 12.12 -0.04 3.91
CA ILE A 42 12.46 1.37 3.71
C ILE A 42 11.52 2.27 4.52
N VAL A 43 10.20 2.03 4.43
CA VAL A 43 9.22 2.78 5.23
C VAL A 43 9.50 2.59 6.72
N ASN A 44 9.79 1.38 7.18
CA ASN A 44 10.16 1.14 8.58
C ASN A 44 11.41 1.94 9.00
N ALA A 45 12.45 1.98 8.15
CA ALA A 45 13.65 2.76 8.42
C ALA A 45 13.38 4.28 8.47
N LEU A 46 12.54 4.79 7.56
CA LEU A 46 12.14 6.21 7.53
C LEU A 46 11.35 6.63 8.78
N TYR A 47 10.50 5.75 9.30
CA TYR A 47 9.67 6.03 10.48
C TYR A 47 10.36 5.70 11.82
N HIS A 48 11.47 4.96 11.80
CA HIS A 48 12.21 4.57 13.00
C HIS A 48 12.65 5.74 13.89
N PRO A 49 13.19 6.88 13.37
CA PRO A 49 13.57 8.02 14.20
C PRO A 49 12.38 8.66 14.94
N LEU A 50 11.16 8.42 14.49
CA LEU A 50 9.92 8.89 15.13
C LEU A 50 9.39 7.89 16.19
N ASN A 51 10.15 6.81 16.48
CA ASN A 51 9.74 5.71 17.35
C ASN A 51 8.45 5.01 16.87
N ILE A 52 8.26 4.94 15.56
CA ILE A 52 7.17 4.24 14.89
C ILE A 52 7.76 3.03 14.15
N PHE A 53 7.20 1.85 14.42
CA PHE A 53 7.59 0.59 13.76
C PHE A 53 6.52 0.18 12.78
N ILE A 54 6.94 -0.13 11.55
CA ILE A 54 6.05 -0.60 10.50
C ILE A 54 6.12 -2.12 10.46
N ALA A 55 4.96 -2.77 10.56
CA ALA A 55 4.82 -4.21 10.43
C ALA A 55 4.06 -4.52 9.14
N LEU A 56 4.73 -5.14 8.15
CA LEU A 56 4.05 -5.64 6.97
C LEU A 56 3.26 -6.90 7.34
N VAL A 57 1.94 -6.77 7.48
CA VAL A 57 1.05 -7.86 7.93
C VAL A 57 0.36 -8.58 6.77
N GLY A 58 0.37 -8.02 5.56
CA GLY A 58 -0.21 -8.65 4.38
C GLY A 58 0.31 -8.08 3.07
N VAL A 59 0.39 -8.95 2.06
CA VAL A 59 0.62 -8.58 0.66
C VAL A 59 -0.43 -9.27 -0.18
N GLU A 60 -1.24 -8.50 -0.89
CA GLU A 60 -2.26 -9.03 -1.80
C GLU A 60 -1.90 -8.67 -3.25
N VAL A 61 -2.04 -9.63 -4.17
CA VAL A 61 -1.72 -9.45 -5.59
C VAL A 61 -2.93 -9.83 -6.42
N TRP A 62 -3.45 -8.89 -7.22
CA TRP A 62 -4.59 -9.09 -8.11
C TRP A 62 -4.15 -9.70 -9.45
N LYS A 63 -3.82 -10.99 -9.42
CA LYS A 63 -3.27 -11.71 -10.59
C LYS A 63 -4.27 -11.93 -11.73
N ASP A 64 -5.54 -12.12 -11.40
CA ASP A 64 -6.58 -12.54 -12.37
C ASP A 64 -7.32 -11.30 -12.91
N GLU A 65 -7.84 -10.47 -11.99
CA GLU A 65 -8.52 -9.20 -12.26
C GLU A 65 -8.41 -8.24 -11.08
N ASP A 66 -8.45 -6.95 -11.38
CA ASP A 66 -8.52 -5.92 -10.35
C ASP A 66 -9.81 -6.05 -9.55
N GLN A 67 -9.70 -6.03 -8.22
CA GLN A 67 -10.87 -6.16 -7.34
C GLN A 67 -11.70 -4.87 -7.26
N VAL A 68 -11.19 -3.77 -7.82
CA VAL A 68 -11.87 -2.49 -7.99
C VAL A 68 -11.50 -1.84 -9.31
N GLU A 69 -12.30 -0.89 -9.78
CA GLU A 69 -11.94 -0.08 -10.94
C GLU A 69 -10.73 0.81 -10.63
N ILE A 70 -9.64 0.62 -11.37
CA ILE A 70 -8.47 1.51 -11.40
C ILE A 70 -8.65 2.53 -12.52
N SER A 71 -8.85 3.79 -12.18
CA SER A 71 -9.03 4.93 -13.10
C SER A 71 -7.76 5.77 -13.24
N THR A 72 -7.63 6.54 -14.32
CA THR A 72 -6.59 7.59 -14.43
C THR A 72 -6.87 8.77 -13.51
N ASP A 73 -8.12 8.94 -13.08
CA ASP A 73 -8.49 9.80 -11.96
C ASP A 73 -8.08 9.12 -10.64
N GLY A 74 -6.99 9.62 -10.05
CA GLY A 74 -6.46 9.10 -8.80
C GLY A 74 -7.41 9.25 -7.60
N ASP A 75 -8.30 10.24 -7.59
CA ASP A 75 -9.28 10.41 -6.49
C ASP A 75 -10.37 9.35 -6.58
N LYS A 76 -10.80 9.02 -7.80
CA LYS A 76 -11.73 7.90 -8.06
C LYS A 76 -11.11 6.57 -7.63
N THR A 77 -9.87 6.30 -8.03
CA THR A 77 -9.14 5.08 -7.67
C THR A 77 -8.95 4.95 -6.15
N LEU A 78 -8.55 6.03 -5.48
CA LEU A 78 -8.41 6.06 -4.01
C LEU A 78 -9.74 5.76 -3.31
N THR A 79 -10.83 6.36 -3.77
CA THR A 79 -12.17 6.13 -3.21
C THR A 79 -12.59 4.66 -3.33
N ASN A 80 -12.39 4.08 -4.52
CA ASN A 80 -12.69 2.68 -4.78
C ASN A 80 -11.86 1.75 -3.89
N PHE A 81 -10.55 1.99 -3.78
CA PHE A 81 -9.65 1.18 -2.98
C PHE A 81 -9.97 1.25 -1.48
N LEU A 82 -10.30 2.43 -0.94
CA LEU A 82 -10.68 2.57 0.47
C LEU A 82 -11.99 1.84 0.78
N ASN A 83 -12.94 1.83 -0.16
CA ASN A 83 -14.16 1.03 -0.01
C ASN A 83 -13.83 -0.48 0.00
N TYR A 84 -12.98 -0.94 -0.91
CA TYR A 84 -12.48 -2.32 -0.91
C TYR A 84 -11.82 -2.69 0.42
N ARG A 85 -10.94 -1.82 0.93
CA ARG A 85 -10.29 -2.03 2.24
C ARG A 85 -11.32 -2.23 3.35
N LYS A 86 -12.33 -1.36 3.39
CA LYS A 86 -13.38 -1.36 4.42
C LYS A 86 -14.26 -2.60 4.39
N VAL A 87 -14.58 -3.12 3.19
CA VAL A 87 -15.58 -4.21 3.03
C VAL A 87 -14.95 -5.60 2.92
N ARG A 88 -13.70 -5.70 2.45
CA ARG A 88 -13.02 -6.96 2.15
C ARG A 88 -11.69 -7.05 2.88
N LEU A 89 -10.72 -6.20 2.51
CA LEU A 89 -9.31 -6.36 2.93
C LEU A 89 -9.14 -6.44 4.44
N ILE A 90 -9.86 -5.61 5.21
CA ILE A 90 -9.73 -5.57 6.68
C ILE A 90 -10.19 -6.86 7.37
N ARG A 91 -11.02 -7.68 6.70
CA ARG A 91 -11.49 -8.96 7.22
C ARG A 91 -10.44 -10.05 7.03
N ASP A 92 -9.75 -10.02 5.89
CA ASP A 92 -8.73 -11.02 5.54
C ASP A 92 -7.37 -10.67 6.16
N HIS A 93 -7.05 -9.37 6.19
CA HIS A 93 -5.83 -8.81 6.75
C HIS A 93 -6.18 -7.61 7.63
N PRO A 94 -6.48 -7.79 8.93
CA PRO A 94 -6.61 -6.68 9.87
C PRO A 94 -5.39 -5.76 9.78
N ASN A 95 -5.61 -4.46 9.59
CA ASN A 95 -4.53 -3.50 9.36
C ASN A 95 -4.90 -2.07 9.77
N ASP A 96 -3.88 -1.30 10.15
CA ASP A 96 -3.98 0.13 10.43
C ASP A 96 -3.93 0.98 9.17
N ASN A 97 -3.20 0.51 8.15
CA ASN A 97 -3.00 1.21 6.90
C ASN A 97 -2.87 0.23 5.73
N ALA A 98 -3.47 0.57 4.59
CA ALA A 98 -3.24 -0.16 3.35
C ALA A 98 -2.82 0.76 2.20
N GLN A 99 -1.87 0.32 1.37
CA GLN A 99 -1.43 1.05 0.19
C GLN A 99 -1.62 0.19 -1.06
N LEU A 100 -2.23 0.78 -2.08
CA LEU A 100 -2.32 0.19 -3.41
C LEU A 100 -1.11 0.64 -4.24
N LEU A 101 -0.39 -0.32 -4.81
CA LEU A 101 0.64 -0.15 -5.82
C LEU A 101 0.00 -0.41 -7.18
N THR A 102 0.03 0.60 -8.06
CA THR A 102 -0.58 0.50 -9.38
C THR A 102 0.44 0.75 -10.46
N GLY A 103 0.41 -0.10 -11.49
CA GLY A 103 1.16 0.14 -12.70
C GLY A 103 0.52 1.22 -13.60
N LYS A 104 -0.68 1.68 -13.28
CA LYS A 104 -1.42 2.65 -14.09
C LYS A 104 -0.94 4.07 -13.81
N GLN A 105 -0.76 4.85 -14.88
CA GLN A 105 -0.41 6.25 -14.77
C GLN A 105 -1.67 7.10 -14.52
N PHE A 106 -1.64 7.92 -13.46
CA PHE A 106 -2.69 8.91 -13.22
C PHE A 106 -2.50 10.16 -14.06
N ASP A 107 -3.61 10.86 -14.29
CA ASP A 107 -3.62 12.10 -15.06
C ASP A 107 -2.78 13.20 -14.38
N ALA A 108 -2.32 14.16 -15.19
CA ALA A 108 -1.53 15.32 -14.76
C ALA A 108 -0.20 14.99 -14.04
N GLY A 109 0.38 13.80 -14.28
CA GLY A 109 1.68 13.42 -13.70
C GLY A 109 1.62 13.10 -12.21
N VAL A 110 0.44 12.80 -11.67
CA VAL A 110 0.26 12.43 -10.26
C VAL A 110 0.86 11.04 -10.00
N VAL A 111 1.82 10.98 -9.07
CA VAL A 111 2.50 9.72 -8.68
C VAL A 111 1.87 9.01 -7.48
N GLY A 112 0.93 9.66 -6.78
CA GLY A 112 0.18 9.04 -5.70
C GLY A 112 -0.87 9.97 -5.10
N LYS A 113 -1.86 9.37 -4.45
CA LYS A 113 -2.97 10.04 -3.76
C LYS A 113 -3.19 9.40 -2.40
N ALA A 114 -3.38 10.24 -1.38
CA ALA A 114 -3.76 9.81 -0.03
C ALA A 114 -4.70 10.86 0.57
N LEU A 115 -5.62 10.42 1.43
CA LEU A 115 -6.44 11.37 2.20
C LEU A 115 -5.56 12.03 3.27
N LYS A 116 -5.60 13.37 3.34
CA LYS A 116 -4.86 14.15 4.35
C LYS A 116 -5.68 14.27 5.64
N GLY A 117 -5.13 13.84 6.77
CA GLY A 117 -5.78 13.93 8.09
C GLY A 117 -6.36 12.66 8.74
N PRO A 118 -6.46 11.47 8.10
CA PRO A 118 -7.09 10.28 8.71
C PRO A 118 -6.12 9.21 9.22
N ILE A 119 -4.83 9.51 9.46
CA ILE A 119 -4.02 8.60 10.31
C ILE A 119 -4.85 8.37 11.58
N CYS A 120 -5.28 7.11 11.79
CA CYS A 120 -6.17 6.64 12.86
C CYS A 120 -7.71 6.73 12.69
N THR A 121 -8.29 6.95 11.49
CA THR A 121 -9.74 6.66 11.29
C THR A 121 -9.95 5.40 10.45
N TYR A 122 -10.76 4.48 10.98
CA TYR A 122 -11.10 3.16 10.41
C TYR A 122 -11.44 3.19 8.91
N GLN A 123 -11.99 4.31 8.41
CA GLN A 123 -12.54 4.43 7.07
C GLN A 123 -11.56 4.96 6.01
N TYR A 124 -10.45 5.61 6.37
CA TYR A 124 -9.70 6.47 5.43
C TYR A 124 -8.17 6.35 5.49
N SER A 125 -7.63 5.43 6.29
CA SER A 125 -6.19 5.18 6.39
C SER A 125 -5.69 4.31 5.24
N GLY A 126 -5.32 4.96 4.13
CA GLY A 126 -4.70 4.31 2.98
C GLY A 126 -4.38 5.29 1.85
N GLY A 127 -3.63 4.80 0.86
CA GLY A 127 -3.20 5.58 -0.29
C GLY A 127 -3.06 4.71 -1.55
N VAL A 128 -2.92 5.37 -2.69
CA VAL A 128 -2.61 4.73 -3.98
C VAL A 128 -1.35 5.37 -4.53
N ASN A 129 -0.40 4.55 -4.95
CA ASN A 129 0.92 4.95 -5.40
C ASN A 129 1.19 4.35 -6.77
N MET A 130 1.52 5.20 -7.75
CA MET A 130 1.99 4.76 -9.06
C MET A 130 3.41 4.23 -8.88
N ASP A 131 3.65 3.00 -9.36
CA ASP A 131 5.01 2.52 -9.49
C ASP A 131 5.68 3.19 -10.71
N HIS A 132 6.54 4.15 -10.42
CA HIS A 132 7.19 5.03 -11.39
C HIS A 132 8.69 4.73 -11.56
N SER A 133 9.22 3.71 -10.88
CA SER A 133 10.63 3.29 -11.03
C SER A 133 10.84 1.82 -10.66
N ASP A 134 11.60 1.08 -11.49
CA ASP A 134 11.99 -0.30 -11.19
C ASP A 134 12.85 -0.41 -9.92
N THR A 135 13.50 0.69 -9.49
CA THR A 135 14.31 0.73 -8.27
C THR A 135 13.48 1.07 -7.05
N VAL A 136 13.49 0.19 -6.05
CA VAL A 136 13.06 0.54 -4.69
C VAL A 136 14.21 1.34 -4.05
N GLY A 137 14.00 2.64 -3.81
CA GLY A 137 15.02 3.56 -3.28
C GLY A 137 14.68 4.07 -1.88
#